data_AF-A0A3A9SA72-F1
#
_entry.id   AF-A0A3A9SA72-F1
#
_cell.length_a   1.000
_cell.length_b   1.000
_cell.length_c   1.000
_cell.angle_alpha   90.00
_cell.angle_beta   90.00
_cell.angle_gamma   90.00
#
_symmetry.space_group_name_H-M   'P 1'
#
loop_
_entity.id
_entity.type
_entity.pdbx_description
1 polymer ?
#
loop_
_entity_poly.entity_id
_entity_poly.type
_entity_poly.pdbx_seq_one_letter_code
_entity_poly.pdbx_strand_id
1 'polypeptide(L)'
;MNSKNNARSSLFLMELIIAVFFFSLAAAVCIRLFVSAHLTAQKTTNLSHATVWSQNFSEAFYAGKGDIASIAQVYPEAYTTQDSVMLFFDDNWNISKNAGSEVSYEAIITTSEKIASEVYGDVSDYGTEYKGEATVGDIAIIDIRNYSEVLSSIPDNTKDIIFSCSVDYYEPGKGAE
;
A
#
# COMPACT_ATOMS: atom_id res chain seq x y z
N MET A 1 -47.71 -56.64 -17.52
CA MET A 1 -46.96 -55.79 -18.47
C MET A 1 -46.83 -54.39 -17.88
N ASN A 2 -45.69 -54.00 -17.28
CA ASN A 2 -45.31 -52.55 -17.19
C ASN A 2 -43.88 -52.20 -16.70
N SER A 3 -42.92 -53.12 -16.50
CA SER A 3 -41.62 -52.75 -15.91
C SER A 3 -40.54 -52.27 -16.90
N LYS A 4 -40.73 -52.45 -18.22
CA LYS A 4 -39.68 -52.18 -19.22
C LYS A 4 -39.48 -50.70 -19.56
N ASN A 5 -40.49 -49.85 -19.32
CA ASN A 5 -40.44 -48.41 -19.65
C ASN A 5 -39.84 -47.55 -18.52
N ASN A 6 -39.98 -47.98 -17.25
CA ASN A 6 -39.49 -47.20 -16.10
C ASN A 6 -37.94 -47.15 -16.03
N ALA A 7 -37.26 -48.21 -16.48
CA ALA A 7 -35.79 -48.27 -16.49
C ALA A 7 -35.14 -47.29 -17.48
N ARG A 8 -35.83 -46.91 -18.57
CA ARG A 8 -35.28 -46.01 -19.60
C ARG A 8 -35.40 -44.54 -19.19
N SER A 9 -36.53 -44.16 -18.56
CA SER A 9 -36.70 -42.83 -17.97
C SER A 9 -35.81 -42.61 -16.75
N SER A 10 -35.55 -43.63 -15.93
CA SER A 10 -34.63 -43.50 -14.79
C SER A 10 -33.17 -43.32 -15.22
N LEU A 11 -32.76 -43.94 -16.33
CA LEU A 11 -31.41 -43.77 -16.89
C LEU A 11 -31.19 -42.37 -17.46
N PHE A 12 -32.16 -41.83 -18.20
CA PHE A 12 -32.11 -40.46 -18.70
C PHE A 12 -32.10 -39.42 -17.56
N LEU A 13 -32.93 -39.66 -16.52
CA LEU A 13 -32.94 -38.82 -15.33
C LEU A 13 -31.58 -38.83 -14.61
N MET A 14 -30.96 -40.00 -14.47
CA MET A 14 -29.65 -40.14 -13.85
C MET A 14 -28.56 -39.40 -14.64
N GLU A 15 -28.59 -39.49 -15.97
CA GLU A 15 -27.66 -38.76 -16.85
C GLU A 15 -27.80 -37.25 -16.72
N LEU A 16 -29.04 -36.74 -16.67
CA LEU A 16 -29.31 -35.32 -16.42
C LEU A 16 -28.80 -34.87 -15.05
N ILE A 17 -29.05 -35.66 -13.99
CA ILE A 17 -28.59 -35.33 -12.63
C ILE A 17 -27.06 -35.26 -12.59
N ILE A 18 -26.37 -36.23 -13.20
CA ILE A 18 -24.91 -36.25 -13.26
C ILE A 18 -24.38 -35.06 -14.07
N ALA A 19 -24.99 -34.73 -15.21
CA ALA A 19 -24.60 -33.60 -16.03
C ALA A 19 -24.75 -32.26 -15.28
N VAL A 20 -25.88 -32.05 -14.60
CA VAL A 20 -26.13 -30.85 -13.79
C VAL A 20 -25.20 -30.82 -12.57
N PHE A 21 -24.89 -31.96 -11.96
CA PHE A 21 -23.93 -32.06 -10.86
C PHE A 21 -22.53 -31.61 -11.29
N PHE A 22 -21.99 -32.13 -12.39
CA PHE A 22 -20.69 -31.70 -12.92
C PHE A 22 -20.69 -30.24 -13.35
N PHE A 23 -21.77 -29.76 -13.99
CA PHE A 23 -21.91 -28.36 -14.34
C PHE A 23 -21.91 -27.46 -13.09
N SER A 24 -22.63 -27.85 -12.03
CA SER A 24 -22.65 -27.10 -10.77
C SER A 24 -21.29 -27.08 -10.07
N LEU A 25 -20.55 -28.19 -10.10
CA LEU A 25 -19.20 -28.27 -9.55
C LEU A 25 -18.23 -27.35 -10.32
N ALA A 26 -18.28 -27.40 -11.66
CA ALA A 26 -17.49 -26.52 -12.51
C ALA A 26 -17.84 -25.04 -12.26
N ALA A 27 -19.12 -24.69 -12.18
CA ALA A 27 -19.57 -23.33 -11.90
C ALA A 27 -19.04 -22.83 -10.54
N ALA A 28 -19.09 -23.66 -9.49
CA ALA A 28 -18.55 -23.31 -8.18
C ALA A 28 -17.03 -23.02 -8.23
N VAL A 29 -16.26 -23.85 -8.96
CA VAL A 29 -14.81 -23.63 -9.15
C VAL A 29 -14.56 -22.35 -9.94
N CYS A 30 -15.28 -22.12 -11.03
CA CYS A 30 -15.15 -20.91 -11.85
C CYS A 30 -15.44 -19.63 -11.05
N ILE A 31 -16.50 -19.62 -10.23
CA ILE A 31 -16.83 -18.47 -9.37
C ILE A 31 -15.72 -18.23 -8.35
N ARG A 32 -15.21 -19.28 -7.70
CA ARG A 32 -14.11 -19.14 -6.74
C ARG A 32 -12.85 -18.57 -7.39
N LEU A 33 -12.48 -19.08 -8.57
CA LEU A 33 -11.34 -18.56 -9.32
C LEU A 33 -11.54 -17.09 -9.70
N PHE A 34 -12.74 -16.73 -10.16
CA PHE A 34 -13.07 -15.35 -10.52
C PHE A 34 -12.96 -14.40 -9.33
N VAL A 35 -13.54 -14.77 -8.18
CA VAL A 35 -13.45 -13.96 -6.95
C VAL A 35 -12.00 -13.82 -6.50
N SER A 36 -11.22 -14.89 -6.48
CA SER A 36 -9.80 -14.83 -6.12
C SER A 36 -8.98 -13.95 -7.07
N ALA A 37 -9.23 -14.05 -8.39
CA ALA A 37 -8.57 -13.22 -9.38
C ALA A 37 -8.93 -11.74 -9.22
N HIS A 38 -10.21 -11.43 -8.97
CA HIS A 38 -10.67 -10.07 -8.72
C HIS A 38 -10.03 -9.47 -7.46
N LEU A 39 -10.00 -10.21 -6.35
CA LEU A 39 -9.33 -9.75 -5.11
C LEU A 39 -7.82 -9.55 -5.32
N THR A 40 -7.18 -10.42 -6.09
CA THR A 40 -5.76 -10.28 -6.42
C THR A 40 -5.51 -9.03 -7.27
N ALA A 41 -6.34 -8.80 -8.30
CA ALA A 41 -6.25 -7.62 -9.14
C ALA A 41 -6.42 -6.33 -8.32
N GLN A 42 -7.40 -6.28 -7.41
CA GLN A 42 -7.60 -5.12 -6.53
C GLN A 42 -6.38 -4.86 -5.63
N LYS A 43 -5.79 -5.91 -5.05
CA LYS A 43 -4.55 -5.80 -4.26
C LYS A 43 -3.38 -5.28 -5.10
N THR A 44 -3.21 -5.80 -6.32
CA THR A 44 -2.15 -5.33 -7.22
C THR A 44 -2.34 -3.87 -7.61
N THR A 45 -3.57 -3.44 -7.89
CA THR A 45 -3.87 -2.03 -8.16
C THR A 45 -3.50 -1.15 -6.96
N ASN A 46 -3.93 -1.53 -5.75
CA ASN A 46 -3.61 -0.78 -4.53
C ASN A 46 -2.11 -0.70 -4.27
N LEU A 47 -1.39 -1.82 -4.42
CA LEU A 47 0.06 -1.83 -4.29
C LEU A 47 0.74 -0.96 -5.35
N SER A 48 0.27 -1.00 -6.60
CA SER A 48 0.81 -0.18 -7.68
C SER A 48 0.68 1.31 -7.37
N HIS A 49 -0.49 1.75 -6.92
CA HIS A 49 -0.69 3.14 -6.51
C HIS A 49 0.15 3.51 -5.30
N ALA A 50 0.24 2.63 -4.30
CA ALA A 50 1.08 2.83 -3.13
C ALA A 50 2.56 3.04 -3.51
N THR A 51 3.10 2.19 -4.39
CA THR A 51 4.47 2.34 -4.88
C THR A 51 4.67 3.67 -5.63
N VAL A 52 3.74 4.06 -6.50
CA VAL A 52 3.83 5.35 -7.21
C VAL A 52 3.81 6.53 -6.23
N TRP A 53 2.92 6.52 -5.24
CA TRP A 53 2.86 7.59 -4.25
C TRP A 53 4.08 7.64 -3.36
N SER A 54 4.64 6.47 -2.98
CA SER A 54 5.91 6.44 -2.26
C SER A 54 7.06 7.00 -3.08
N GLN A 55 7.14 6.67 -4.38
CA GLN A 55 8.12 7.27 -5.29
C GLN A 55 7.96 8.79 -5.39
N ASN A 56 6.73 9.27 -5.55
CA ASN A 56 6.44 10.71 -5.60
C ASN A 56 6.88 11.43 -4.31
N PHE A 57 6.71 10.80 -3.15
CA PHE A 57 7.22 11.34 -1.88
C PHE A 57 8.74 11.26 -1.77
N SER A 58 9.37 10.17 -2.22
CA SER A 58 10.82 10.06 -2.28
C SER A 58 11.42 11.17 -3.15
N GLU A 59 10.84 11.41 -4.33
CA GLU A 59 11.30 12.49 -5.23
C GLU A 59 11.12 13.86 -4.60
N ALA A 60 9.98 14.13 -3.96
CA ALA A 60 9.75 15.37 -3.23
C ALA A 60 10.75 15.54 -2.07
N PHE A 61 11.07 14.46 -1.35
CA PHE A 61 12.07 14.44 -0.29
C PHE A 61 13.46 14.78 -0.82
N TYR A 62 13.89 14.16 -1.93
CA TYR A 62 15.19 14.44 -2.53
C TYR A 62 15.26 15.85 -3.14
N ALA A 63 14.18 16.35 -3.72
CA ALA A 63 14.11 17.72 -4.23
C ALA A 63 14.21 18.75 -3.09
N GLY A 64 13.59 18.47 -1.95
CA GLY A 64 13.64 19.29 -0.74
C GLY A 64 14.84 19.01 0.18
N LYS A 65 15.70 18.04 -0.15
CA LYS A 65 16.81 17.58 0.70
C LYS A 65 16.38 17.24 2.14
N GLY A 66 15.18 16.67 2.28
CA GLY A 66 14.59 16.31 3.57
C GLY A 66 13.91 17.45 4.34
N ASP A 67 13.80 18.66 3.78
CA ASP A 67 13.01 19.74 4.36
C ASP A 67 11.50 19.53 4.15
N ILE A 68 10.75 19.36 5.25
CA ILE A 68 9.29 19.20 5.25
C ILE A 68 8.58 20.39 4.58
N ALA A 69 9.06 21.62 4.78
CA ALA A 69 8.41 22.79 4.20
C ALA A 69 8.50 22.77 2.67
N SER A 70 9.63 22.32 2.13
CA SER A 70 9.82 22.11 0.69
C SER A 70 8.92 20.99 0.15
N ILE A 71 8.77 19.89 0.89
CA ILE A 71 7.88 18.78 0.50
C ILE A 71 6.41 19.24 0.49
N ALA A 72 5.98 20.01 1.50
CA ALA A 72 4.63 20.54 1.61
C ALA A 72 4.27 21.51 0.45
N GLN A 73 5.25 22.23 -0.11
CA GLN A 73 5.01 23.09 -1.27
C GLN A 73 4.65 22.31 -2.54
N VAL A 74 5.16 21.08 -2.69
CA VAL A 74 4.82 20.22 -3.83
C VAL A 74 3.38 19.73 -3.74
N TYR A 75 2.84 19.59 -2.53
CA TYR A 75 1.50 19.07 -2.26
C TYR A 75 0.66 20.05 -1.44
N PRO A 76 0.07 21.09 -2.07
CA PRO A 76 -0.75 22.09 -1.36
C PRO A 76 -2.00 21.52 -0.68
N GLU A 77 -2.45 20.34 -1.12
CA GLU A 77 -3.59 19.62 -0.55
C GLU A 77 -3.21 18.77 0.67
N ALA A 78 -1.91 18.66 0.97
CA ALA A 78 -1.41 17.85 2.06
C ALA A 78 -1.62 18.52 3.42
N TYR A 79 -1.79 17.68 4.42
CA TYR A 79 -1.77 18.08 5.81
C TYR A 79 -0.35 17.96 6.33
N THR A 80 0.18 19.04 6.89
CA THR A 80 1.56 19.10 7.35
C THR A 80 1.59 19.29 8.86
N THR A 81 2.40 18.48 9.53
CA THR A 81 2.79 18.66 10.94
C THR A 81 4.21 19.22 10.99
N GLN A 82 4.82 19.28 12.18
CA GLN A 82 6.20 19.75 12.30
C GLN A 82 7.19 18.84 11.53
N ASP A 83 6.95 17.53 11.56
CA ASP A 83 7.91 16.53 11.08
C ASP A 83 7.31 15.61 10.01
N SER A 84 6.04 15.79 9.62
CA SER A 84 5.36 14.91 8.68
C SER A 84 4.50 15.65 7.66
N VAL A 85 4.37 15.06 6.47
CA VAL A 85 3.41 15.46 5.43
C VAL A 85 2.49 14.29 5.15
N MET A 86 1.18 14.55 5.10
CA MET A 86 0.13 13.55 4.96
C MET A 86 -0.80 13.88 3.81
N LEU A 87 -1.10 12.89 2.96
CA LEU A 87 -2.08 12.97 1.89
C LEU A 87 -3.15 11.91 2.09
N PHE A 88 -4.40 12.29 1.80
CA PHE A 88 -5.56 11.41 1.93
C PHE A 88 -6.13 11.09 0.56
N PHE A 89 -6.60 9.85 0.39
CA PHE A 89 -7.19 9.38 -0.85
C PHE A 89 -8.52 8.67 -0.63
N ASP A 90 -9.42 8.79 -1.61
CA ASP A 90 -10.64 8.00 -1.69
C ASP A 90 -10.36 6.54 -2.17
N ASP A 91 -11.42 5.72 -2.26
CA ASP A 91 -11.33 4.33 -2.77
C ASP A 91 -10.77 4.23 -4.20
N ASN A 92 -10.79 5.33 -4.97
CA ASN A 92 -10.33 5.40 -6.35
C ASN A 92 -8.95 6.08 -6.47
N TRP A 93 -8.24 6.27 -5.36
CA TRP A 93 -6.93 6.94 -5.31
C TRP A 93 -6.92 8.41 -5.76
N ASN A 94 -8.06 9.10 -5.69
CA ASN A 94 -8.11 10.55 -5.87
C ASN A 94 -7.81 11.25 -4.56
N ILE A 95 -7.06 12.36 -4.63
CA ILE A 95 -6.73 13.17 -3.46
C ILE A 95 -8.01 13.72 -2.83
N SER A 96 -8.22 13.43 -1.55
CA SER A 96 -9.30 13.99 -0.75
C SER A 96 -8.76 15.12 0.13
N LYS A 97 -9.40 16.28 0.05
CA LYS A 97 -9.04 17.48 0.84
C LYS A 97 -9.59 17.48 2.25
N ASN A 98 -10.48 16.52 2.56
CA ASN A 98 -11.16 16.45 3.84
C ASN A 98 -10.73 15.16 4.52
N ALA A 99 -10.04 15.29 5.66
CA ALA A 99 -9.69 14.19 6.55
C ALA A 99 -10.92 13.56 7.27
N GLY A 100 -12.03 13.39 6.55
CA GLY A 100 -13.33 12.94 7.05
C GLY A 100 -13.78 11.58 6.49
N SER A 101 -15.10 11.34 6.49
CA SER A 101 -15.74 10.02 6.28
C SER A 101 -15.62 9.39 4.88
N GLU A 102 -14.84 9.96 3.97
CA GLU A 102 -14.66 9.46 2.60
C GLU A 102 -13.19 9.17 2.26
N VAL A 103 -12.34 9.00 3.29
CA VAL A 103 -10.94 8.64 3.11
C VAL A 103 -10.76 7.13 3.28
N SER A 104 -10.13 6.51 2.30
CA SER A 104 -9.82 5.09 2.26
C SER A 104 -8.32 4.80 2.41
N TYR A 105 -7.47 5.68 1.89
CA TYR A 105 -6.03 5.52 1.97
C TYR A 105 -5.36 6.78 2.51
N GLU A 106 -4.24 6.56 3.17
CA GLU A 106 -3.42 7.62 3.74
C GLU A 106 -1.97 7.39 3.33
N ALA A 107 -1.29 8.45 2.91
CA ALA A 107 0.12 8.43 2.61
C ALA A 107 0.83 9.43 3.51
N ILE A 108 1.78 8.94 4.30
CA ILE A 108 2.52 9.72 5.30
C ILE A 108 4.01 9.66 4.95
N ILE A 109 4.66 10.81 4.97
CA ILE A 109 6.12 10.91 5.06
C ILE A 109 6.48 11.60 6.37
N THR A 110 7.36 11.00 7.15
CA THR A 110 7.89 11.56 8.41
C THR A 110 9.39 11.70 8.30
N THR A 111 9.91 12.90 8.54
CA THR A 111 11.36 13.15 8.52
C THR A 111 11.92 13.20 9.93
N SER A 112 13.09 12.62 10.12
CA SER A 112 13.85 12.68 11.37
C SER A 112 15.33 12.89 11.07
N GLU A 113 16.03 13.60 11.95
CA GLU A 113 17.49 13.72 11.88
C GLU A 113 18.14 12.58 12.67
N LYS A 114 19.10 11.90 12.06
CA LYS A 114 19.86 10.78 12.63
C LYS A 114 21.35 10.99 12.40
N ILE A 115 22.18 10.29 13.16
CA ILE A 115 23.64 10.37 13.02
C ILE A 115 24.06 9.69 11.72
N ALA A 116 24.83 10.38 10.87
CA ALA A 116 25.21 9.86 9.55
C ALA A 116 26.01 8.55 9.65
N SER A 117 26.86 8.38 10.66
CA SER A 117 27.60 7.13 10.88
C SER A 117 26.71 5.95 11.27
N GLU A 118 25.52 6.19 11.83
CA GLU A 118 24.55 5.12 12.11
C GLU A 118 23.76 4.75 10.86
N VAL A 119 23.37 5.75 10.06
CA VAL A 119 22.60 5.55 8.83
C VAL A 119 23.44 4.86 7.74
N TYR A 120 24.70 5.29 7.57
CA TYR A 120 25.62 4.76 6.55
C TYR A 120 26.65 3.77 7.12
N GLY A 121 26.36 3.15 8.27
CA GLY A 121 27.30 2.26 8.95
C GLY A 121 27.61 0.97 8.17
N ASP A 122 26.75 0.59 7.23
CA ASP A 122 26.94 -0.52 6.30
C ASP A 122 27.81 -0.16 5.08
N VAL A 123 27.99 1.14 4.80
CA VAL A 123 28.80 1.65 3.69
C VAL A 123 30.28 1.64 4.10
N SER A 124 30.95 0.52 3.83
CA SER A 124 32.39 0.36 4.08
C SER A 124 33.28 0.68 2.87
N ASP A 125 32.67 0.92 1.70
CA ASP A 125 33.41 1.21 0.48
C ASP A 125 34.10 2.59 0.54
N TYR A 126 35.31 2.66 -0.01
CA TYR A 126 36.13 3.88 -0.16
C TYR A 126 36.71 4.49 1.12
N GLY A 127 36.57 3.87 2.29
CA GLY A 127 37.19 4.34 3.54
C GLY A 127 36.73 5.75 3.96
N THR A 128 35.50 6.11 3.60
CA THR A 128 34.92 7.43 3.89
C THR A 128 34.30 7.42 5.29
N GLU A 129 34.78 8.29 6.17
CA GLU A 129 34.12 8.55 7.45
C GLU A 129 32.95 9.52 7.24
N TYR A 130 31.72 9.05 7.38
CA TYR A 130 30.54 9.91 7.43
C TYR A 130 30.49 10.65 8.77
N LYS A 131 30.51 11.97 8.74
CA LYS A 131 30.54 12.85 9.92
C LYS A 131 29.37 13.83 9.86
N GLY A 132 28.69 14.01 10.99
CA GLY A 132 27.54 14.88 11.11
C GLY A 132 26.22 14.12 11.04
N GLU A 133 25.19 14.80 10.55
CA GLU A 133 23.80 14.34 10.57
C GLU A 133 23.31 13.96 9.16
N ALA A 134 22.36 13.04 9.12
CA ALA A 134 21.62 12.64 7.94
C ALA A 134 20.12 12.78 8.23
N THR A 135 19.37 13.32 7.28
CA THR A 135 17.92 13.37 7.37
C THR A 135 17.36 12.09 6.79
N VAL A 136 16.48 11.41 7.54
CA VAL A 136 15.81 10.18 7.13
C VAL A 136 14.31 10.44 7.03
N GLY A 137 13.73 10.15 5.87
CA GLY A 137 12.31 10.21 5.60
C GLY A 137 11.71 8.81 5.56
N ASP A 138 10.86 8.48 6.53
CA ASP A 138 10.09 7.24 6.52
C ASP A 138 8.74 7.48 5.84
N ILE A 139 8.45 6.71 4.78
CA ILE A 139 7.25 6.84 3.96
C ILE A 139 6.39 5.59 4.14
N ALA A 140 5.10 5.77 4.41
CA ALA A 140 4.14 4.68 4.48
C ALA A 140 2.84 5.03 3.77
N ILE A 141 2.27 4.04 3.08
CA ILE A 141 0.94 4.09 2.48
C ILE A 141 0.06 3.07 3.20
N ILE A 142 -1.06 3.54 3.73
CA ILE A 142 -1.87 2.84 4.72
C ILE A 142 -3.30 2.73 4.20
N ASP A 143 -3.89 1.55 4.35
CA ASP A 143 -5.32 1.30 4.16
C ASP A 143 -6.06 1.66 5.45
N ILE A 144 -6.72 2.83 5.47
CA ILE A 144 -7.39 3.33 6.67
C ILE A 144 -8.87 2.97 6.73
N ARG A 145 -9.38 2.15 5.80
CA ARG A 145 -10.80 1.76 5.76
C ARG A 145 -11.26 0.98 7.00
N ASN A 146 -10.32 0.38 7.73
CA ASN A 146 -10.57 -0.32 8.99
C ASN A 146 -10.46 0.58 10.22
N TYR A 147 -10.09 1.86 10.06
CA TYR A 147 -9.91 2.81 11.14
C TYR A 147 -11.13 3.72 11.28
N SER A 148 -11.48 4.05 12.52
CA SER A 148 -12.54 5.01 12.81
C SER A 148 -12.07 6.47 12.72
N GLU A 149 -10.76 6.69 12.75
CA GLU A 149 -10.12 8.00 12.72
C GLU A 149 -8.87 7.94 11.84
N VAL A 150 -8.50 9.07 11.26
CA VAL A 150 -7.29 9.26 10.45
C VAL A 150 -6.05 9.16 11.35
N LEU A 151 -4.93 8.64 10.81
CA LEU A 151 -3.71 8.50 11.58
C LEU A 151 -2.92 9.81 11.60
N SER A 152 -2.22 10.08 12.70
CA SER A 152 -1.34 11.25 12.82
C SER A 152 0.14 10.88 12.68
N SER A 153 0.44 9.58 12.61
CA SER A 153 1.78 9.01 12.53
C SER A 153 1.72 7.63 11.91
N ILE A 154 2.85 7.18 11.35
CA ILE A 154 2.98 5.83 10.82
C ILE A 154 2.74 4.82 11.95
N PRO A 155 1.77 3.89 11.82
CA PRO A 155 1.46 2.93 12.85
C PRO A 155 2.52 1.82 12.91
N ASP A 156 2.82 1.33 14.12
CA ASP A 156 3.75 0.20 14.32
C ASP A 156 3.21 -1.14 13.75
N ASN A 157 1.90 -1.22 13.50
CA ASN A 157 1.26 -2.41 12.97
C ASN A 157 1.37 -2.46 11.44
N THR A 158 2.05 -3.49 10.92
CA THR A 158 2.30 -3.67 9.48
C THR A 158 1.10 -4.20 8.69
N LYS A 159 0.00 -4.61 9.34
CA LYS A 159 -1.13 -5.26 8.65
C LYS A 159 -1.91 -4.33 7.71
N ASP A 160 -1.98 -3.05 8.07
CA ASP A 160 -2.76 -2.05 7.33
C ASP A 160 -1.85 -1.19 6.44
N ILE A 161 -0.53 -1.37 6.53
CA ILE A 161 0.45 -0.75 5.63
C ILE A 161 0.46 -1.54 4.32
N ILE A 162 0.07 -0.88 3.23
CA ILE A 162 0.11 -1.44 1.87
C ILE A 162 1.55 -1.50 1.38
N PHE A 163 2.31 -0.41 1.61
CA PHE A 163 3.70 -0.28 1.21
C PHE A 163 4.40 0.73 2.13
N SER A 164 5.66 0.46 2.45
CA SER A 164 6.52 1.42 3.15
C SER A 164 7.94 1.36 2.62
N CYS A 165 8.62 2.50 2.69
CA CYS A 165 10.03 2.62 2.34
C CYS A 165 10.67 3.74 3.17
N SER A 166 11.99 3.75 3.25
CA SER A 166 12.76 4.81 3.91
C SER A 166 13.70 5.42 2.88
N VAL A 167 13.83 6.74 2.92
CA VAL A 167 14.75 7.54 2.11
C VAL A 167 15.64 8.35 3.03
N ASP A 168 16.82 8.71 2.56
CA ASP A 168 17.82 9.40 3.35
C ASP A 168 18.57 10.44 2.53
N TYR A 169 19.04 11.48 3.21
CA TYR A 169 19.88 12.51 2.60
C TYR A 169 20.98 12.90 3.58
N TYR A 170 22.22 12.64 3.19
CA TYR A 170 23.41 13.08 3.90
C TYR A 170 23.79 14.50 3.49
N GLU A 171 23.90 15.41 4.45
CA GLU A 171 24.45 16.74 4.23
C GLU A 171 25.87 16.82 4.80
N PRO A 172 26.93 16.73 3.97
CA PRO A 172 28.30 16.76 4.45
C PRO A 172 28.61 18.10 5.12
N GLY A 173 28.86 18.07 6.44
CA GLY A 173 29.26 19.23 7.25
C GLY A 173 28.19 19.78 8.20
N LYS A 174 26.95 19.26 8.19
CA LYS A 174 25.93 19.61 9.19
C LYS A 174 26.19 18.83 10.49
N GLY A 175 26.47 19.52 11.59
CA GLY A 175 26.76 18.90 12.91
C GLY A 175 28.17 18.32 13.07
N ALA A 176 29.10 18.64 12.16
CA ALA A 176 30.51 18.26 12.28
C ALA A 176 31.31 19.33 13.06
N GLU A 177 31.03 19.46 14.37
CA GLU A 177 31.96 20.08 15.34
C GLU A 177 32.51 19.02 16.29
#